data_AF-A0AAE0G2G2-F1
#
_entry.id   AF-A0AAE0G2G2-F1
#
_cell.length_a   1.000
_cell.length_b   1.000
_cell.length_c   1.000
_cell.angle_alpha   90.00
_cell.angle_beta   90.00
_cell.angle_gamma   90.00
#
_symmetry.space_group_name_H-M   'P 1'
#
loop_
_entity.id
_entity.type
_entity.pdbx_description
1 polymer ?
#
loop_
_entity_poly.entity_id
_entity_poly.type
_entity_poly.pdbx_seq_one_letter_code
_entity_poly.pdbx_strand_id
1 'polypeptide(L)'
;AEQLHEDSELKPRDDGYWPAYIVKAGGMTRMAVTLQVDVTDSSGGKESDLAALEAAWIRVHYFAYGPHGRTPQAQHVVLPLQFPAPPAPDQLAWRRVEGADIEVAALPTHLLCHMDDPISIVQKYALPYASPGDIIAFGESPLALMQGRFRHPAMVKPGIIARLACLCFHPTSSLATACGMQALVDVVGAWRVASAVLLGIIGRIIRQRGVFYRVAGDQAALIDDVTGTLPPYDQFICLGPARSKETCDKVKEATGIDMAVVDVNDLTVRTGAVRILGASDGVDPTVLRKALRTNPAGNADEQTPLVLIRRLTAPSDDLLS
;
A
#
# COMPACT_ATOMS: atom_id res chain seq x y z
N ALA A 1 10.90 -17.10 12.20
CA ALA A 1 11.60 -18.08 11.34
C ALA A 1 10.51 -18.95 10.71
N GLU A 2 10.09 -18.60 9.51
CA GLU A 2 9.13 -19.40 8.74
C GLU A 2 9.90 -20.58 8.13
N GLN A 3 9.69 -21.78 8.65
CA GLN A 3 10.27 -22.99 8.07
C GLN A 3 9.47 -23.39 6.83
N LEU A 4 10.15 -23.42 5.68
CA LEU A 4 9.66 -24.07 4.48
C LEU A 4 9.41 -25.56 4.78
N HIS A 5 8.33 -26.10 4.22
CA HIS A 5 7.99 -27.50 4.42
C HIS A 5 9.04 -28.44 3.80
N GLU A 6 9.44 -29.49 4.53
CA GLU A 6 10.46 -30.48 4.11
C GLU A 6 10.10 -31.14 2.76
N ASP A 7 8.82 -31.39 2.49
CA ASP A 7 8.35 -31.99 1.22
C ASP A 7 8.10 -30.99 0.08
N SER A 8 8.55 -29.72 0.19
CA SER A 8 8.39 -28.74 -0.90
C SER A 8 9.16 -29.11 -2.19
N GLU A 9 9.99 -30.15 -2.13
CA GLU A 9 10.78 -30.67 -3.26
C GLU A 9 10.14 -31.87 -3.97
N LEU A 10 8.91 -32.26 -3.61
CA LEU A 10 8.19 -33.32 -4.32
C LEU A 10 8.01 -32.92 -5.79
N LYS A 11 8.77 -33.56 -6.68
CA LYS A 11 8.67 -33.32 -8.12
C LYS A 11 7.32 -33.82 -8.63
N PRO A 12 6.68 -33.07 -9.55
CA PRO A 12 5.50 -33.58 -10.23
C PRO A 12 5.89 -34.88 -10.96
N ARG A 13 4.94 -35.80 -11.04
CA ARG A 13 5.06 -36.98 -11.90
C ARG A 13 5.13 -36.53 -13.37
N ASP A 14 5.62 -37.43 -14.23
CA ASP A 14 5.76 -37.17 -15.66
C ASP A 14 4.42 -36.86 -16.37
N ASP A 15 3.28 -37.23 -15.77
CA ASP A 15 1.93 -36.91 -16.23
C ASP A 15 1.41 -35.54 -15.74
N GLY A 16 2.28 -34.74 -15.11
CA GLY A 16 1.91 -33.44 -14.55
C GLY A 16 1.11 -33.53 -13.24
N TYR A 17 0.95 -34.74 -12.66
CA TYR A 17 0.29 -34.89 -11.37
C TYR A 17 1.20 -34.44 -10.22
N TRP A 18 0.69 -33.53 -9.41
CA TRP A 18 1.35 -33.07 -8.19
C TRP A 18 0.86 -33.89 -6.99
N PRO A 19 1.73 -34.65 -6.31
CA PRO A 19 1.33 -35.40 -5.12
C PRO A 19 0.85 -34.43 -4.03
N ALA A 20 -0.23 -34.80 -3.37
CA ALA A 20 -0.71 -34.06 -2.21
C ALA A 20 0.23 -34.31 -1.01
N TYR A 21 0.56 -33.24 -0.30
CA TYR A 21 1.30 -33.30 0.96
C TYR A 21 0.64 -32.38 1.99
N ILE A 22 0.94 -32.64 3.26
CA ILE A 22 0.33 -31.93 4.38
C ILE A 22 1.19 -30.71 4.71
N VAL A 23 0.64 -29.51 4.53
CA VAL A 23 1.26 -28.30 5.10
C VAL A 23 0.84 -28.21 6.56
N LYS A 24 1.80 -28.37 7.48
CA LYS A 24 1.56 -28.23 8.93
C LYS A 24 1.01 -26.83 9.25
N ALA A 25 0.26 -26.72 10.35
CA ALA A 25 -0.25 -25.42 10.81
C ALA A 25 0.90 -24.41 10.99
N GLY A 26 0.76 -23.21 10.39
CA GLY A 26 1.81 -22.19 10.36
C GLY A 26 2.94 -22.45 9.36
N GLY A 27 2.94 -23.59 8.67
CA GLY A 27 3.84 -23.89 7.57
C GLY A 27 3.42 -23.18 6.29
N MET A 28 4.37 -23.07 5.36
CA MET A 28 4.15 -22.49 4.04
C MET A 28 4.61 -23.43 2.94
N THR A 29 4.01 -23.26 1.77
CA THR A 29 4.48 -23.88 0.53
C THR A 29 4.64 -22.83 -0.55
N ARG A 30 5.47 -23.11 -1.55
CA ARG A 30 5.74 -22.24 -2.69
C ARG A 30 5.60 -23.02 -3.98
N MET A 31 5.28 -22.30 -5.05
CA MET A 31 5.27 -22.81 -6.41
C MET A 31 6.00 -21.80 -7.28
N ALA A 32 6.92 -22.26 -8.12
CA ALA A 32 7.53 -21.44 -9.14
C ALA A 32 6.65 -21.51 -10.39
N VAL A 33 6.21 -20.35 -10.89
CA VAL A 33 5.45 -20.24 -12.14
C VAL A 33 6.30 -19.43 -13.10
N THR A 34 6.61 -20.02 -14.26
CA THR A 34 7.24 -19.30 -15.37
C THR A 34 6.17 -19.05 -16.42
N LEU A 35 5.95 -17.79 -16.76
CA LEU A 35 5.03 -17.39 -17.82
C LEU A 35 5.86 -16.88 -18.99
N GLN A 36 5.69 -17.52 -20.14
CA GLN A 36 6.16 -17.02 -21.42
C GLN A 36 4.95 -16.50 -22.19
N VAL A 37 5.02 -15.23 -22.61
CA VAL A 37 3.96 -14.58 -23.38
C VAL A 37 4.53 -14.28 -24.76
N ASP A 38 4.07 -15.02 -25.77
CA ASP A 38 4.46 -14.82 -27.16
C ASP A 38 3.31 -14.12 -27.91
N VAL A 39 3.63 -13.11 -28.73
CA VAL A 39 2.66 -12.50 -29.65
C VAL A 39 2.69 -13.28 -30.95
N THR A 40 1.68 -14.11 -31.19
CA THR A 40 1.42 -14.66 -32.52
C THR A 40 0.51 -13.72 -33.27
N ASP A 41 1.09 -12.81 -34.02
CA ASP A 41 0.35 -11.97 -34.94
C ASP A 41 0.09 -12.73 -36.25
N SER A 42 -1.18 -13.07 -36.52
CA SER A 42 -1.63 -13.66 -37.78
C SER A 42 -1.86 -12.62 -38.89
N SER A 43 -1.43 -11.37 -38.70
CA SER A 43 -1.83 -10.23 -39.54
C SER A 43 -0.76 -9.13 -39.69
N GLY A 44 0.53 -9.43 -39.69
CA GLY A 44 1.60 -8.45 -39.97
C GLY A 44 1.60 -7.15 -39.13
N GLY A 45 0.88 -7.12 -38.02
CA GLY A 45 0.84 -6.10 -36.98
C GLY A 45 2.07 -6.19 -36.07
N LYS A 46 2.78 -5.07 -36.01
CA LYS A 46 4.01 -4.81 -35.25
C LYS A 46 4.05 -5.47 -33.87
N GLU A 47 5.26 -5.85 -33.45
CA GLU A 47 5.71 -6.22 -32.08
C GLU A 47 5.32 -5.24 -30.95
N SER A 48 4.52 -4.19 -31.23
CA SER A 48 4.26 -3.03 -30.39
C SER A 48 3.19 -3.20 -29.31
N ASP A 49 2.46 -4.31 -29.25
CA ASP A 49 1.30 -4.44 -28.34
C ASP A 49 1.68 -4.87 -26.91
N LEU A 50 2.76 -5.66 -26.74
CA LEU A 50 3.24 -6.03 -25.39
C LEU A 50 3.86 -4.84 -24.63
N ALA A 51 4.46 -3.89 -25.35
CA ALA A 51 5.08 -2.72 -24.75
C ALA A 51 4.07 -1.81 -24.04
N ALA A 52 2.78 -1.91 -24.39
CA ALA A 52 1.70 -1.16 -23.75
C ALA A 52 1.19 -1.81 -22.44
N LEU A 53 1.56 -3.06 -22.15
CA LEU A 53 1.12 -3.75 -20.93
C LEU A 53 1.87 -3.17 -19.72
N GLU A 54 1.14 -2.63 -18.75
CA GLU A 54 1.74 -2.04 -17.54
C GLU A 54 1.98 -3.08 -16.44
N ALA A 55 1.06 -4.03 -16.29
CA ALA A 55 1.11 -5.07 -15.27
C ALA A 55 0.40 -6.37 -15.70
N ALA A 56 0.86 -7.49 -15.16
CA ALA A 56 0.18 -8.77 -15.24
C ALA A 56 -0.50 -9.10 -13.90
N TRP A 57 -1.81 -9.36 -13.93
CA TRP A 57 -2.55 -9.87 -12.78
C TRP A 57 -2.79 -11.37 -12.90
N ILE A 58 -2.02 -12.15 -12.13
CA ILE A 58 -2.08 -13.61 -12.11
C ILE A 58 -2.95 -14.05 -10.95
N ARG A 59 -3.94 -14.90 -11.25
CA ARG A 59 -4.84 -15.51 -10.26
C ARG A 59 -4.57 -17.01 -10.19
N VAL A 60 -4.04 -17.47 -9.07
CA VAL A 60 -3.76 -18.89 -8.83
C VAL A 60 -4.89 -19.46 -7.99
N HIS A 61 -5.74 -20.30 -8.61
CA HIS A 61 -6.82 -20.99 -7.92
C HIS A 61 -6.34 -22.35 -7.40
N TYR A 62 -6.60 -22.64 -6.14
CA TYR A 62 -6.25 -23.91 -5.52
C TYR A 62 -7.28 -24.33 -4.47
N PHE A 63 -7.24 -25.59 -4.04
CA PHE A 63 -8.07 -26.10 -2.96
C PHE A 63 -7.22 -26.42 -1.74
N ALA A 64 -7.56 -25.83 -0.59
CA ALA A 64 -7.05 -26.28 0.69
C ALA A 64 -8.00 -27.35 1.25
N TYR A 65 -7.48 -28.55 1.49
CA TYR A 65 -8.22 -29.64 2.13
C TYR A 65 -7.83 -29.74 3.60
N GLY A 66 -8.83 -29.72 4.49
CA GLY A 66 -8.61 -29.78 5.94
C GLY A 66 -9.87 -30.22 6.70
N PRO A 67 -9.97 -29.90 8.01
CA PRO A 67 -11.09 -30.34 8.86
C PRO A 67 -12.48 -29.97 8.33
N HIS A 68 -12.59 -28.89 7.57
CA HIS A 68 -13.84 -28.41 6.98
C HIS A 68 -14.03 -28.87 5.52
N GLY A 69 -13.29 -29.90 5.08
CA GLY A 69 -13.31 -30.41 3.71
C GLY A 69 -12.49 -29.55 2.74
N ARG A 70 -12.93 -29.52 1.48
CA ARG A 70 -12.28 -28.75 0.41
C ARG A 70 -12.76 -27.31 0.45
N THR A 71 -11.82 -26.39 0.67
CA THR A 71 -12.09 -24.95 0.61
C THR A 71 -11.41 -24.35 -0.62
N PRO A 72 -12.17 -23.70 -1.53
CA PRO A 72 -11.56 -22.99 -2.64
C PRO A 72 -10.77 -21.79 -2.12
N GLN A 73 -9.59 -21.60 -2.70
CA GLN A 73 -8.67 -20.51 -2.41
C GLN A 73 -8.22 -19.85 -3.72
N ALA A 74 -7.89 -18.57 -3.65
CA ALA A 74 -7.25 -17.85 -4.74
C ALA A 74 -6.10 -17.01 -4.17
N GLN A 75 -4.93 -17.11 -4.79
CA GLN A 75 -3.82 -16.20 -4.58
C GLN A 75 -3.77 -15.22 -5.75
N HIS A 76 -3.63 -13.93 -5.44
CA HIS A 76 -3.53 -12.87 -6.42
C HIS A 76 -2.11 -12.33 -6.43
N VAL A 77 -1.45 -12.40 -7.58
CA VAL A 77 -0.08 -11.90 -7.79
C VAL A 77 -0.17 -10.82 -8.85
N VAL A 78 0.24 -9.60 -8.50
CA VAL A 78 0.36 -8.48 -9.44
C VAL A 78 1.84 -8.31 -9.75
N LEU A 79 2.20 -8.35 -11.03
CA LEU A 79 3.56 -8.17 -11.52
C LEU A 79 3.65 -6.92 -12.38
N PRO A 80 4.47 -5.92 -12.05
CA PRO A 80 4.76 -4.82 -12.95
C PRO A 80 5.53 -5.33 -14.18
N LEU A 81 5.13 -4.86 -15.36
CA LEU A 81 5.77 -5.16 -16.64
C LEU A 81 6.55 -3.98 -17.19
N GLN A 82 6.26 -2.77 -16.71
CA GLN A 82 6.97 -1.55 -17.07
C GLN A 82 7.76 -1.00 -15.89
N PHE A 83 9.00 -0.62 -16.16
CA PHE A 83 9.89 0.00 -15.19
C PHE A 83 10.41 1.32 -15.76
N PRO A 84 9.74 2.46 -15.49
CA PRO A 84 10.17 3.72 -16.04
C PRO A 84 11.60 4.02 -15.58
N ALA A 85 12.42 4.49 -16.51
CA ALA A 85 13.73 5.01 -16.17
C ALA A 85 13.54 6.30 -15.34
N PRO A 86 14.32 6.50 -14.27
CA PRO A 86 14.30 7.76 -13.55
C PRO A 86 14.59 8.92 -14.52
N PRO A 87 13.83 10.03 -14.49
CA PRO A 87 14.16 11.21 -15.29
C PRO A 87 15.58 11.71 -14.97
N ALA A 88 16.24 12.40 -15.90
CA ALA A 88 17.52 13.03 -15.55
C ALA A 88 17.29 14.07 -14.41
N PRO A 89 18.27 14.30 -13.51
CA PRO A 89 18.07 15.19 -12.35
C PRO A 89 17.61 16.62 -12.70
N ASP A 90 18.00 17.12 -13.86
CA ASP A 90 17.62 18.41 -14.44
C ASP A 90 16.20 18.42 -15.03
N GLN A 91 15.61 17.25 -15.27
CA GLN A 91 14.25 17.08 -15.80
C GLN A 91 13.20 16.84 -14.71
N LEU A 92 13.61 16.68 -13.45
CA LEU A 92 12.68 16.49 -12.35
C LEU A 92 11.90 17.79 -12.08
N ALA A 93 10.56 17.71 -12.15
CA ALA A 93 9.67 18.85 -12.01
C ALA A 93 9.48 19.25 -10.53
N TRP A 94 10.39 20.09 -10.02
CA TRP A 94 10.26 20.73 -8.71
C TRP A 94 9.19 21.82 -8.71
N ARG A 95 8.37 21.86 -7.67
CA ARG A 95 7.34 22.87 -7.45
C ARG A 95 7.56 23.56 -6.11
N ARG A 96 7.54 24.89 -6.10
CA ARG A 96 7.57 25.67 -4.86
C ARG A 96 6.22 25.59 -4.15
N VAL A 97 6.26 25.42 -2.84
CA VAL A 97 5.07 25.43 -2.00
C VAL A 97 4.75 26.87 -1.64
N GLU A 98 3.56 27.34 -1.99
CA GLU A 98 3.14 28.71 -1.73
C GLU A 98 3.15 29.03 -0.22
N GLY A 99 3.79 30.14 0.16
CA GLY A 99 3.88 30.57 1.56
C GLY A 99 4.81 29.73 2.45
N ALA A 100 5.70 28.93 1.86
CA ALA A 100 6.74 28.20 2.58
C ALA A 100 8.05 28.15 1.79
N ASP A 101 9.18 28.17 2.49
CA ASP A 101 10.52 27.96 1.91
C ASP A 101 10.76 26.47 1.66
N ILE A 102 9.89 25.86 0.86
CA ILE A 102 9.87 24.43 0.58
C ILE A 102 9.65 24.22 -0.92
N GLU A 103 10.42 23.29 -1.49
CA GLU A 103 10.18 22.74 -2.82
C GLU A 103 9.82 21.24 -2.70
N VAL A 104 8.93 20.79 -3.58
CA VAL A 104 8.49 19.41 -3.64
C VAL A 104 8.61 18.85 -5.05
N ALA A 105 8.97 17.59 -5.16
CA ALA A 105 8.98 16.87 -6.44
C ALA A 105 8.35 15.48 -6.26
N ALA A 106 7.31 15.20 -7.03
CA ALA A 106 6.69 13.88 -7.09
C ALA A 106 7.49 12.99 -8.03
N LEU A 107 7.78 11.76 -7.60
CA LEU A 107 8.67 10.84 -8.29
C LEU A 107 7.87 9.68 -8.86
N PRO A 108 7.86 9.48 -10.20
CA PRO A 108 7.18 8.35 -10.81
C PRO A 108 7.91 7.06 -10.50
N THR A 109 7.16 6.00 -10.19
CA THR A 109 7.66 4.64 -10.03
C THR A 109 7.01 3.72 -11.05
N HIS A 110 7.43 2.46 -11.10
CA HIS A 110 6.56 1.43 -11.67
C HIS A 110 5.37 1.17 -10.73
N LEU A 111 4.40 0.37 -11.18
CA LEU A 111 3.33 -0.13 -10.33
C LEU A 111 3.90 -0.97 -9.18
N LEU A 112 3.98 -0.38 -7.98
CA LEU A 112 4.53 -1.04 -6.80
C LEU A 112 3.66 -2.25 -6.40
N CYS A 113 4.32 -3.33 -5.99
CA CYS A 113 3.68 -4.58 -5.65
C CYS A 113 4.33 -5.27 -4.45
N HIS A 114 3.69 -6.32 -3.97
CA HIS A 114 4.15 -7.17 -2.85
C HIS A 114 5.51 -7.85 -3.02
N MET A 115 6.16 -7.72 -4.18
CA MET A 115 7.53 -8.19 -4.41
C MET A 115 8.58 -7.09 -4.19
N ASP A 116 8.16 -5.83 -4.10
CA ASP A 116 9.03 -4.69 -3.93
C ASP A 116 9.38 -4.45 -2.46
N ASP A 117 10.60 -3.98 -2.22
CA ASP A 117 11.11 -3.61 -0.90
C ASP A 117 11.23 -2.08 -0.76
N PRO A 118 10.71 -1.46 0.33
CA PRO A 118 10.70 -0.01 0.48
C PRO A 118 12.08 0.64 0.39
N ILE A 119 13.13 -0.02 0.91
CA ILE A 119 14.50 0.51 0.87
C ILE A 119 14.99 0.53 -0.58
N SER A 120 14.82 -0.57 -1.30
CA SER A 120 15.20 -0.71 -2.70
C SER A 120 14.47 0.29 -3.60
N ILE A 121 13.18 0.52 -3.36
CA ILE A 121 12.37 1.52 -4.08
C ILE A 121 12.90 2.93 -3.86
N VAL A 122 13.18 3.30 -2.60
CA VAL A 122 13.75 4.62 -2.28
C VAL A 122 15.13 4.81 -2.90
N GLN A 123 16.00 3.80 -2.83
CA GLN A 123 17.33 3.84 -3.44
C GLN A 123 17.27 4.02 -4.96
N LYS A 124 16.30 3.36 -5.62
CA LYS A 124 16.15 3.42 -7.07
C LYS A 124 15.52 4.74 -7.55
N TYR A 125 14.45 5.19 -6.90
CA TYR A 125 13.61 6.27 -7.43
C TYR A 125 13.80 7.63 -6.74
N ALA A 126 14.24 7.67 -5.48
CA ALA A 126 14.38 8.93 -4.75
C ALA A 126 15.84 9.36 -4.55
N LEU A 127 16.71 8.42 -4.20
CA LEU A 127 18.11 8.70 -3.88
C LEU A 127 18.90 9.43 -4.99
N PRO A 128 18.65 9.21 -6.30
CA PRO A 128 19.32 9.97 -7.36
C PRO A 128 19.08 11.50 -7.33
N TYR A 129 18.03 11.95 -6.63
CA TYR A 129 17.63 13.37 -6.57
C TYR A 129 17.70 13.96 -5.15
N ALA A 130 17.80 13.09 -4.15
CA ALA A 130 17.80 13.48 -2.75
C ALA A 130 19.15 14.08 -2.33
N SER A 131 19.07 15.12 -1.51
CA SER A 131 20.20 15.76 -0.85
C SER A 131 20.11 15.58 0.67
N PRO A 132 21.23 15.67 1.40
CA PRO A 132 21.19 15.68 2.86
C PRO A 132 20.24 16.74 3.41
N GLY A 133 19.34 16.34 4.31
CA GLY A 133 18.31 17.21 4.88
C GLY A 133 16.97 17.23 4.13
N ASP A 134 16.88 16.58 2.97
CA ASP A 134 15.60 16.31 2.32
C ASP A 134 14.78 15.28 3.10
N ILE A 135 13.46 15.31 2.91
CA ILE A 135 12.52 14.36 3.48
C ILE A 135 11.77 13.67 2.34
N ILE A 136 11.66 12.35 2.39
CA ILE A 136 10.84 11.56 1.47
C ILE A 136 9.49 11.31 2.13
N ALA A 137 8.41 11.82 1.54
CA ALA A 137 7.06 11.40 1.87
C ALA A 137 6.66 10.22 0.99
N PHE A 138 6.30 9.09 1.61
CA PHE A 138 5.83 7.88 0.94
C PHE A 138 4.34 7.70 1.23
N GLY A 139 3.54 7.55 0.18
CA GLY A 139 2.13 7.19 0.27
C GLY A 139 1.87 5.92 1.08
N GLU A 140 0.84 5.99 1.90
CA GLU A 140 0.31 4.93 2.75
C GLU A 140 -0.04 3.65 1.99
N SER A 141 -0.84 3.78 0.93
CA SER A 141 -1.42 2.63 0.24
C SER A 141 -0.39 1.86 -0.59
N PRO A 142 0.49 2.52 -1.37
CA PRO A 142 1.58 1.83 -2.05
C PRO A 142 2.50 1.05 -1.08
N LEU A 143 2.80 1.61 0.10
CA LEU A 143 3.56 0.87 1.11
C LEU A 143 2.79 -0.35 1.63
N ALA A 144 1.49 -0.23 1.85
CA ALA A 144 0.66 -1.37 2.23
C ALA A 144 0.64 -2.47 1.15
N LEU A 145 0.59 -2.10 -0.12
CA LEU A 145 0.65 -3.03 -1.25
C LEU A 145 1.98 -3.81 -1.28
N MET A 146 3.10 -3.12 -1.06
CA MET A 146 4.43 -3.74 -0.95
C MET A 146 4.52 -4.71 0.24
N GLN A 147 3.77 -4.45 1.30
CA GLN A 147 3.66 -5.35 2.46
C GLN A 147 2.67 -6.51 2.24
N GLY A 148 2.07 -6.63 1.06
CA GLY A 148 1.05 -7.65 0.75
C GLY A 148 -0.25 -7.45 1.50
N ARG A 149 -0.55 -6.21 1.94
CA ARG A 149 -1.70 -5.89 2.79
C ARG A 149 -2.94 -5.51 1.99
N PHE A 150 -3.26 -6.33 0.99
CA PHE A 150 -4.46 -6.19 0.17
C PHE A 150 -5.20 -7.53 0.06
N ARG A 151 -6.51 -7.48 -0.16
CA ARG A 151 -7.36 -8.67 -0.21
C ARG A 151 -8.43 -8.54 -1.28
N HIS A 152 -8.53 -9.54 -2.14
CA HIS A 152 -9.61 -9.57 -3.10
C HIS A 152 -10.94 -9.90 -2.37
N PRO A 153 -12.03 -9.15 -2.60
CA PRO A 153 -13.30 -9.36 -1.90
C PRO A 153 -13.85 -10.79 -2.00
N ALA A 154 -13.62 -11.48 -3.12
CA ALA A 154 -14.05 -12.87 -3.31
C ALA A 154 -13.41 -13.85 -2.32
N MET A 155 -12.27 -13.50 -1.73
CA MET A 155 -11.56 -14.30 -0.73
C MET A 155 -11.91 -13.92 0.72
N VAL A 156 -12.64 -12.83 0.92
CA VAL A 156 -13.10 -12.39 2.24
C VAL A 156 -14.41 -13.10 2.57
N LYS A 157 -14.51 -13.66 3.78
CA LYS A 157 -15.73 -14.34 4.26
C LYS A 157 -16.33 -13.56 5.43
N PRO A 158 -17.26 -12.62 5.19
CA PRO A 158 -17.83 -11.82 6.26
C PRO A 158 -18.63 -12.66 7.25
N GLY A 159 -18.19 -12.61 8.51
CA GLY A 159 -18.90 -13.16 9.66
C GLY A 159 -20.03 -12.26 10.13
N ILE A 160 -20.75 -12.71 11.17
CA ILE A 160 -21.95 -12.02 11.69
C ILE A 160 -21.61 -10.61 12.17
N ILE A 161 -20.50 -10.45 12.91
CA ILE A 161 -20.09 -9.15 13.44
C ILE A 161 -19.83 -8.16 12.32
N ALA A 162 -19.12 -8.55 11.25
CA ALA A 162 -18.84 -7.66 10.14
C ALA A 162 -20.13 -7.23 9.41
N ARG A 163 -21.04 -8.17 9.16
CA ARG A 163 -22.33 -7.91 8.50
C ARG A 163 -23.23 -6.98 9.30
N LEU A 164 -23.20 -7.06 10.63
CA LEU A 164 -23.99 -6.17 11.49
C LEU A 164 -23.32 -4.81 11.67
N ALA A 165 -22.01 -4.80 11.89
CA ALA A 165 -21.24 -3.58 12.14
C ALA A 165 -21.26 -2.62 10.94
N CYS A 166 -21.20 -3.14 9.70
CA CYS A 166 -21.14 -2.31 8.50
C CYS A 166 -22.40 -1.45 8.31
N LEU A 167 -23.56 -1.89 8.82
CA LEU A 167 -24.82 -1.15 8.75
C LEU A 167 -24.82 0.15 9.59
N CYS A 168 -23.83 0.33 10.47
CA CYS A 168 -23.72 1.52 11.33
C CYS A 168 -23.01 2.70 10.67
N PHE A 169 -22.50 2.52 9.44
CA PHE A 169 -21.69 3.48 8.69
C PHE A 169 -22.47 4.09 7.53
N HIS A 170 -22.02 5.28 7.09
CA HIS A 170 -22.59 5.91 5.90
C HIS A 170 -22.26 5.06 4.67
N PRO A 171 -23.19 4.85 3.70
CA PRO A 171 -23.00 3.93 2.58
C PRO A 171 -21.74 4.15 1.72
N THR A 172 -21.20 5.37 1.71
CA THR A 172 -19.98 5.73 0.97
C THR A 172 -18.69 5.50 1.76
N SER A 173 -18.77 4.89 2.95
CA SER A 173 -17.60 4.57 3.76
C SER A 173 -17.06 3.19 3.37
N SER A 174 -15.74 3.05 3.34
CA SER A 174 -15.04 1.77 3.14
C SER A 174 -15.41 0.70 4.18
N LEU A 175 -15.95 1.11 5.34
CA LEU A 175 -16.45 0.21 6.38
C LEU A 175 -17.97 -0.09 6.28
N ALA A 176 -18.66 0.46 5.28
CA ALA A 176 -20.09 0.21 5.07
C ALA A 176 -20.36 -1.10 4.33
N THR A 177 -19.34 -1.75 3.77
CA THR A 177 -19.45 -3.09 3.21
C THR A 177 -19.06 -4.16 4.21
N ALA A 178 -19.68 -5.34 4.10
CA ALA A 178 -19.37 -6.45 4.97
C ALA A 178 -17.94 -6.98 4.75
N CYS A 179 -17.40 -6.87 3.52
CA CYS A 179 -16.03 -7.29 3.21
C CYS A 179 -15.00 -6.31 3.78
N GLY A 180 -15.17 -5.00 3.59
CA GLY A 180 -14.29 -3.99 4.22
C GLY A 180 -14.33 -4.06 5.74
N MET A 181 -15.52 -4.21 6.34
CA MET A 181 -15.65 -4.43 7.79
C MET A 181 -15.01 -5.75 8.25
N GLN A 182 -15.11 -6.83 7.49
CA GLN A 182 -14.44 -8.09 7.83
C GLN A 182 -12.92 -7.94 7.76
N ALA A 183 -12.39 -7.19 6.80
CA ALA A 183 -10.97 -6.87 6.75
C ALA A 183 -10.51 -6.15 8.02
N LEU A 184 -11.33 -5.23 8.58
CA LEU A 184 -11.07 -4.61 9.87
C LEU A 184 -11.11 -5.62 11.02
N VAL A 185 -12.13 -6.47 11.05
CA VAL A 185 -12.28 -7.53 12.06
C VAL A 185 -11.05 -8.44 12.10
N ASP A 186 -10.50 -8.79 10.93
CA ASP A 186 -9.36 -9.70 10.84
C ASP A 186 -8.05 -9.06 11.35
N VAL A 187 -7.94 -7.72 11.30
CA VAL A 187 -6.76 -6.98 11.81
C VAL A 187 -6.90 -6.65 13.30
N VAL A 188 -8.07 -6.18 13.71
CA VAL A 188 -8.29 -5.57 15.03
C VAL A 188 -8.94 -6.55 16.03
N GLY A 189 -9.56 -7.61 15.52
CA GLY A 189 -10.30 -8.59 16.29
C GLY A 189 -11.78 -8.26 16.41
N ALA A 190 -12.61 -9.31 16.29
CA ALA A 190 -14.06 -9.18 16.22
C ALA A 190 -14.66 -8.50 17.47
N TRP A 191 -14.16 -8.81 18.66
CA TRP A 191 -14.73 -8.28 19.92
C TRP A 191 -14.42 -6.80 20.08
N ARG A 192 -13.23 -6.38 19.64
CA ARG A 192 -12.83 -4.98 19.66
C ARG A 192 -13.65 -4.17 18.67
N VAL A 193 -13.92 -4.69 17.48
CA VAL A 193 -14.82 -4.05 16.51
C VAL A 193 -16.25 -3.96 17.05
N ALA A 194 -16.79 -5.04 17.61
CA ALA A 194 -18.13 -5.04 18.20
C ALA A 194 -18.26 -4.00 19.34
N SER A 195 -17.26 -3.95 20.23
CA SER A 195 -17.19 -2.96 21.31
C SER A 195 -17.07 -1.53 20.76
N ALA A 196 -16.26 -1.32 19.72
CA ALA A 196 -16.09 -0.02 19.08
C ALA A 196 -17.39 0.49 18.44
N VAL A 197 -18.17 -0.38 17.80
CA VAL A 197 -19.48 -0.03 17.23
C VAL A 197 -20.45 0.37 18.34
N LEU A 198 -20.56 -0.44 19.40
CA LEU A 198 -21.43 -0.15 20.54
C LEU A 198 -21.08 1.21 21.18
N LEU A 199 -19.80 1.43 21.50
CA LEU A 199 -19.32 2.70 22.06
C LEU A 199 -19.45 3.86 21.06
N GLY A 200 -19.32 3.59 19.76
CA GLY A 200 -19.57 4.55 18.69
C GLY A 200 -21.03 5.04 18.66
N ILE A 201 -21.98 4.13 18.81
CA ILE A 201 -23.42 4.45 18.89
C ILE A 201 -23.71 5.27 20.15
N ILE A 202 -23.21 4.84 21.31
CA ILE A 202 -23.35 5.58 22.58
C ILE A 202 -22.75 6.98 22.44
N GLY A 203 -21.55 7.08 21.88
CA GLY A 203 -20.86 8.34 21.58
C GLY A 203 -21.71 9.29 20.76
N ARG A 204 -22.39 8.78 19.72
CA ARG A 204 -23.29 9.57 18.87
C ARG A 204 -24.48 10.13 19.66
N ILE A 205 -25.04 9.36 20.60
CA ILE A 205 -26.14 9.80 21.48
C ILE A 205 -25.69 10.96 22.37
N ILE A 206 -24.48 10.88 22.94
CA ILE A 206 -23.89 11.96 23.76
C ILE A 206 -23.14 13.02 22.93
N ARG A 207 -23.33 13.05 21.61
CA ARG A 207 -22.72 13.99 20.64
C ARG A 207 -21.18 13.99 20.58
N GLN A 208 -20.54 12.92 21.04
CA GLN A 208 -19.10 12.70 20.85
C GLN A 208 -18.84 12.01 19.50
N ARG A 209 -18.09 12.69 18.63
CA ARG A 209 -17.69 12.15 17.32
C ARG A 209 -16.40 11.32 17.42
N GLY A 210 -16.24 10.36 16.53
CA GLY A 210 -14.99 9.60 16.37
C GLY A 210 -14.71 8.51 17.42
N VAL A 211 -15.65 8.23 18.34
CA VAL A 211 -15.46 7.20 19.39
C VAL A 211 -15.13 5.83 18.79
N PHE A 212 -15.81 5.45 17.70
CA PHE A 212 -15.53 4.20 16.98
C PHE A 212 -14.04 4.08 16.60
N TYR A 213 -13.49 5.09 15.91
CA TYR A 213 -12.10 5.05 15.44
C TYR A 213 -11.09 5.02 16.60
N ARG A 214 -11.36 5.72 17.71
CA ARG A 214 -10.50 5.66 18.90
C ARG A 214 -10.45 4.25 19.51
N VAL A 215 -11.57 3.54 19.53
CA VAL A 215 -11.66 2.19 20.12
C VAL A 215 -11.16 1.14 19.12
N ALA A 216 -11.59 1.21 17.86
CA ALA A 216 -11.17 0.29 16.81
C ALA A 216 -9.67 0.41 16.50
N GLY A 217 -9.08 1.59 16.68
CA GLY A 217 -7.67 1.84 16.44
C GLY A 217 -7.39 2.37 15.03
N ASP A 218 -6.13 2.72 14.78
CA ASP A 218 -5.73 3.52 13.62
C ASP A 218 -6.05 2.88 12.26
N GLN A 219 -5.98 1.54 12.20
CA GLN A 219 -6.28 0.77 11.00
C GLN A 219 -7.73 0.93 10.53
N ALA A 220 -8.68 1.21 11.43
CA ALA A 220 -10.07 1.44 11.06
C ALA A 220 -10.26 2.65 10.14
N ALA A 221 -9.38 3.64 10.25
CA ALA A 221 -9.41 4.83 9.41
C ALA A 221 -8.46 4.71 8.19
N LEU A 222 -7.85 3.54 7.97
CA LEU A 222 -6.91 3.27 6.88
C LEU A 222 -7.36 2.13 5.97
N ILE A 223 -8.49 1.50 6.28
CA ILE A 223 -9.05 0.50 5.37
C ILE A 223 -9.71 1.23 4.24
N ASP A 224 -9.21 0.94 3.05
CA ASP A 224 -9.82 1.36 1.80
C ASP A 224 -10.49 0.14 1.16
N ASP A 225 -11.75 0.29 0.78
CA ASP A 225 -12.50 -0.81 0.18
C ASP A 225 -12.21 -0.83 -1.33
N VAL A 226 -13.03 -1.54 -2.11
CA VAL A 226 -13.02 -1.52 -3.58
C VAL A 226 -13.41 -0.11 -4.10
N THR A 227 -12.50 0.84 -3.93
CA THR A 227 -12.64 2.27 -4.25
C THR A 227 -11.35 2.87 -4.79
N GLY A 228 -10.27 2.08 -4.89
CA GLY A 228 -8.99 2.49 -5.44
C GLY A 228 -9.08 2.92 -6.91
N THR A 229 -8.17 3.80 -7.32
CA THR A 229 -8.14 4.40 -8.67
C THR A 229 -7.18 3.70 -9.63
N LEU A 230 -6.31 2.81 -9.12
CA LEU A 230 -5.21 2.22 -9.89
C LEU A 230 -5.43 0.72 -10.16
N PRO A 231 -5.72 0.31 -11.40
CA PRO A 231 -5.81 -1.10 -11.76
C PRO A 231 -4.50 -1.87 -11.55
N PRO A 232 -4.55 -3.16 -11.17
CA PRO A 232 -5.74 -3.93 -10.82
C PRO A 232 -6.18 -3.78 -9.35
N TYR A 233 -5.53 -2.91 -8.57
CA TYR A 233 -5.78 -2.74 -7.13
C TYR A 233 -7.10 -2.06 -6.83
N ASP A 234 -7.71 -1.38 -7.81
CA ASP A 234 -9.10 -0.91 -7.81
C ASP A 234 -10.12 -2.02 -7.46
N GLN A 235 -9.76 -3.29 -7.66
CA GLN A 235 -10.60 -4.46 -7.34
C GLN A 235 -10.29 -5.10 -5.97
N PHE A 236 -9.47 -4.47 -5.14
CA PHE A 236 -9.01 -5.01 -3.87
C PHE A 236 -9.37 -4.12 -2.69
N ILE A 237 -9.55 -4.74 -1.54
CA ILE A 237 -9.57 -4.06 -0.25
C ILE A 237 -8.12 -3.84 0.18
N CYS A 238 -7.73 -2.59 0.39
CA CYS A 238 -6.41 -2.23 0.91
C CYS A 238 -6.49 -1.99 2.41
N LEU A 239 -5.58 -2.60 3.16
CA LEU A 239 -5.41 -2.34 4.59
C LEU A 239 -4.27 -1.35 4.78
N GLY A 240 -4.32 -0.50 5.80
CA GLY A 240 -3.19 0.39 6.01
C GLY A 240 -1.88 -0.29 6.40
N PRO A 241 -0.73 0.34 6.12
CA PRO A 241 0.59 -0.26 6.31
C PRO A 241 0.83 -0.59 7.78
N ALA A 242 1.60 -1.64 7.99
CA ALA A 242 2.06 -2.06 9.30
C ALA A 242 3.44 -1.46 9.59
N ARG A 243 3.67 -1.10 10.86
CA ARG A 243 5.00 -0.70 11.38
C ARG A 243 5.65 0.44 10.60
N SER A 244 4.85 1.41 10.16
CA SER A 244 5.30 2.52 9.32
C SER A 244 6.51 3.28 9.87
N LYS A 245 6.56 3.54 11.19
CA LYS A 245 7.74 4.17 11.81
C LYS A 245 9.00 3.32 11.65
N GLU A 246 8.91 2.02 11.93
CA GLU A 246 10.04 1.08 11.77
C GLU A 246 10.53 1.05 10.32
N THR A 247 9.60 1.10 9.35
CA THR A 247 9.95 1.23 7.92
C THR A 247 10.70 2.53 7.65
N CYS A 248 10.23 3.69 8.14
CA CYS A 248 10.93 4.96 7.99
C CYS A 248 12.33 4.94 8.60
N ASP A 249 12.46 4.41 9.83
CA ASP A 249 13.73 4.33 10.54
C ASP A 249 14.75 3.45 9.76
N LYS A 250 14.31 2.31 9.23
CA LYS A 250 15.15 1.41 8.41
C LYS A 250 15.57 2.04 7.08
N VAL A 251 14.68 2.78 6.43
CA VAL A 251 15.02 3.51 5.19
C VAL A 251 16.04 4.58 5.49
N LYS A 252 15.88 5.36 6.57
CA LYS A 252 16.86 6.36 6.99
C LYS A 252 18.21 5.73 7.30
N GLU A 253 18.24 4.61 8.02
CA GLU A 253 19.47 3.88 8.32
C GLU A 253 20.19 3.41 7.03
N ALA A 254 19.45 2.90 6.05
CA ALA A 254 20.02 2.37 4.82
C ALA A 254 20.42 3.44 3.78
N THR A 255 19.78 4.62 3.81
CA THR A 255 19.92 5.63 2.74
C THR A 255 20.47 6.97 3.22
N GLY A 256 20.44 7.23 4.52
CA GLY A 256 20.80 8.51 5.13
C GLY A 256 19.75 9.63 4.96
N ILE A 257 18.64 9.36 4.25
CA ILE A 257 17.59 10.35 3.98
C ILE A 257 16.40 10.16 4.93
N ASP A 258 15.85 11.26 5.42
CA ASP A 258 14.66 11.23 6.27
C ASP A 258 13.42 10.77 5.48
N MET A 259 12.54 10.03 6.14
CA MET A 259 11.34 9.51 5.49
C MET A 259 10.11 9.60 6.41
N ALA A 260 8.95 9.86 5.82
CA ALA A 260 7.66 9.76 6.48
C ALA A 260 6.65 9.00 5.62
N VAL A 261 5.84 8.16 6.25
CA VAL A 261 4.68 7.51 5.64
C VAL A 261 3.46 8.37 5.91
N VAL A 262 2.76 8.75 4.85
CA VAL A 262 1.66 9.71 4.88
C VAL A 262 0.45 9.20 4.14
N ASP A 263 -0.73 9.47 4.70
CA ASP A 263 -2.01 9.34 4.02
C ASP A 263 -2.47 10.77 3.64
N VAL A 264 -2.45 11.02 2.33
CA VAL A 264 -2.85 12.28 1.70
C VAL A 264 -3.91 11.93 0.68
N ASN A 265 -5.08 12.55 0.82
CA ASN A 265 -6.26 12.28 0.00
C ASN A 265 -7.05 13.58 -0.24
N ASP A 266 -8.18 13.52 -0.94
CA ASP A 266 -9.04 14.69 -1.20
C ASP A 266 -9.50 15.41 0.08
N LEU A 267 -9.72 14.68 1.17
CA LEU A 267 -10.06 15.30 2.46
C LEU A 267 -8.87 16.12 3.00
N THR A 268 -7.64 15.71 2.72
CA THR A 268 -6.44 16.47 3.07
C THR A 268 -6.40 17.80 2.32
N VAL A 269 -6.72 17.82 1.03
CA VAL A 269 -6.79 19.07 0.25
C VAL A 269 -7.87 20.00 0.82
N ARG A 270 -9.03 19.45 1.21
CA ARG A 270 -10.15 20.22 1.76
C ARG A 270 -9.95 20.71 3.18
N THR A 271 -9.30 19.92 4.04
CA THR A 271 -9.18 20.20 5.48
C THR A 271 -7.79 20.67 5.90
N GLY A 272 -6.78 20.50 5.05
CA GLY A 272 -5.37 20.71 5.37
C GLY A 272 -4.76 19.67 6.30
N ALA A 273 -5.51 18.62 6.68
CA ALA A 273 -5.09 17.65 7.67
C ALA A 273 -4.40 16.44 7.01
N VAL A 274 -3.08 16.54 6.81
CA VAL A 274 -2.24 15.38 6.43
C VAL A 274 -2.17 14.41 7.59
N ARG A 275 -2.39 13.11 7.34
CA ARG A 275 -2.22 12.07 8.35
C ARG A 275 -0.83 11.45 8.20
N ILE A 276 -0.03 11.53 9.26
CA ILE A 276 1.31 10.95 9.31
C ILE A 276 1.21 9.64 10.09
N LEU A 277 1.56 8.53 9.45
CA LEU A 277 1.49 7.18 10.05
C LEU A 277 2.80 6.74 10.69
N GLY A 278 3.90 7.32 10.25
CA GLY A 278 5.23 7.11 10.80
C GLY A 278 6.18 8.11 10.17
N ALA A 279 7.23 8.48 10.89
CA ALA A 279 8.32 9.27 10.38
C ALA A 279 9.61 8.89 11.10
N SER A 280 10.74 9.02 10.41
CA SER A 280 12.05 8.88 11.02
C SER A 280 12.29 9.96 12.07
N ASP A 281 13.16 9.67 13.03
CA ASP A 281 13.46 10.60 14.12
C ASP A 281 14.08 11.90 13.57
N GLY A 282 13.56 13.05 14.02
CA GLY A 282 13.99 14.38 13.59
C GLY A 282 13.13 15.02 12.50
N VAL A 283 12.23 14.27 11.87
CA VAL A 283 11.30 14.83 10.88
C VAL A 283 10.27 15.73 11.55
N ASP A 284 10.20 16.98 11.09
CA ASP A 284 9.23 17.96 11.56
C ASP A 284 7.85 17.76 10.90
N PRO A 285 6.80 17.39 11.66
CA PRO A 285 5.46 17.19 11.12
C PRO A 285 4.86 18.46 10.49
N THR A 286 5.29 19.64 10.91
CA THR A 286 4.76 20.90 10.37
C THR A 286 5.23 21.14 8.94
N VAL A 287 6.46 20.74 8.61
CA VAL A 287 7.00 20.81 7.25
C VAL A 287 6.27 19.84 6.33
N LEU A 288 6.04 18.59 6.78
CA LEU A 288 5.23 17.62 6.02
C LEU A 288 3.83 18.16 5.71
N ARG A 289 3.14 18.71 6.72
CA ARG A 289 1.78 19.27 6.56
C ARG A 289 1.74 20.43 5.57
N LYS A 290 2.76 21.31 5.58
CA LYS A 290 2.87 22.41 4.62
C LYS A 290 3.15 21.88 3.21
N ALA A 291 4.14 20.99 3.08
CA ALA A 291 4.61 20.46 1.81
C ALA A 291 3.53 19.65 1.06
N LEU A 292 2.73 18.87 1.80
CA LEU A 292 1.78 17.92 1.22
C LEU A 292 0.33 18.45 1.16
N ARG A 293 0.10 19.71 1.56
CA ARG A 293 -1.25 20.29 1.66
C ARG A 293 -2.05 20.22 0.35
N THR A 294 -1.40 20.45 -0.77
CA THR A 294 -2.00 20.44 -2.11
C THR A 294 -1.98 19.07 -2.77
N ASN A 295 -1.51 18.05 -2.05
CA ASN A 295 -1.23 16.72 -2.56
C ASN A 295 -0.37 16.69 -3.84
N PRO A 296 0.96 16.89 -3.72
CA PRO A 296 1.86 16.89 -4.87
C PRO A 296 1.90 15.56 -5.65
N ALA A 297 1.59 14.44 -4.98
CA ALA A 297 1.60 13.09 -5.56
C ALA A 297 0.41 12.80 -6.49
N GLY A 298 -0.64 13.64 -6.45
CA GLY A 298 -1.89 13.32 -7.13
C GLY A 298 -2.72 12.25 -6.39
N ASN A 299 -3.91 11.95 -6.93
CA ASN A 299 -4.89 11.04 -6.32
C ASN A 299 -5.38 9.95 -7.31
N ALA A 300 -4.93 9.98 -8.55
CA ALA A 300 -5.40 9.13 -9.63
C ALA A 300 -4.32 8.10 -9.99
N ASP A 301 -4.06 7.92 -11.28
CA ASP A 301 -3.14 6.95 -11.87
C ASP A 301 -1.76 7.52 -12.18
N GLU A 302 -1.36 8.63 -11.53
CA GLU A 302 -0.07 9.28 -11.81
C GLU A 302 1.15 8.42 -11.46
N GLN A 303 0.96 7.36 -10.65
CA GLN A 303 2.02 6.44 -10.18
C GLN A 303 3.22 7.18 -9.55
N THR A 304 2.96 8.22 -8.76
CA THR A 304 4.00 8.98 -8.02
C THR A 304 3.92 8.79 -6.50
N PRO A 305 4.13 7.57 -5.98
CA PRO A 305 3.94 7.26 -4.56
C PRO A 305 4.98 7.90 -3.63
N LEU A 306 6.04 8.49 -4.18
CA LEU A 306 7.11 9.17 -3.45
C LEU A 306 7.11 10.66 -3.78
N VAL A 307 7.22 11.50 -2.75
CA VAL A 307 7.42 12.94 -2.89
C VAL A 307 8.68 13.34 -2.13
N LEU A 308 9.65 13.92 -2.84
CA LEU A 308 10.79 14.58 -2.21
C LEU A 308 10.37 15.96 -1.74
N ILE A 309 10.77 16.30 -0.50
CA ILE A 309 10.51 17.57 0.15
C ILE A 309 11.86 18.17 0.54
N ARG A 310 12.16 19.32 -0.03
CA ARG A 310 13.40 20.07 0.22
C ARG A 310 13.09 21.39 0.89
N ARG A 311 13.78 21.70 1.99
CA ARG A 311 13.75 23.04 2.57
C ARG A 311 14.70 23.93 1.77
N LEU A 312 14.21 25.08 1.36
CA LEU A 312 15.05 26.14 0.82
C LEU A 312 15.66 26.86 2.02
N THR A 313 16.96 26.66 2.26
CA THR A 313 17.68 27.54 3.18
C THR A 313 17.62 28.97 2.62
N ALA A 314 17.26 29.95 3.45
CA ALA A 314 17.68 31.32 3.19
C ALA A 314 19.21 31.29 3.05
N PRO A 315 19.81 32.03 2.08
CA PRO A 315 21.26 32.10 1.98
C PRO A 315 21.81 32.52 3.34
N SER A 316 22.74 31.72 3.88
CA SER A 316 23.45 32.05 5.11
C SER A 316 24.20 33.37 4.89
N ASP A 317 23.92 34.38 5.73
CA ASP A 317 24.66 35.64 5.81
C ASP A 317 26.13 35.47 6.28
N ASP A 318 26.66 34.24 6.32
CA ASP A 318 28.04 33.91 6.72
C ASP A 318 29.10 34.23 5.64
N LEU A 319 28.80 35.13 4.70
CA LEU A 319 29.79 35.67 3.73
C LEU A 319 30.12 37.16 3.95
N LEU A 320 29.71 37.75 5.08
CA LEU A 320 30.11 39.10 5.48
C LEU A 320 30.63 39.15 6.93
N SER A 321 31.61 38.29 7.25
CA SER A 321 32.47 38.46 8.44
C SER A 321 33.94 38.23 8.09
#